data_AF-A0A8H6F6S8-F1
#
_entry.id   AF-A0A8H6F6S8-F1
#
_cell.length_a   1.000
_cell.length_b   1.000
_cell.length_c   1.000
_cell.angle_alpha   90.00
_cell.angle_beta   90.00
_cell.angle_gamma   90.00
#
_symmetry.space_group_name_H-M   'P 1'
#
loop_
_entity.id
_entity.type
_entity.pdbx_description
1 polymer ?
#
loop_
_entity_poly.entity_id
_entity_poly.type
_entity_poly.pdbx_seq_one_letter_code
_entity_poly.pdbx_strand_id
1 'polypeptide(L)'
;MKLFQNILISIALLTQLIFAIEIAENKVDRGSITLNLGDIIIYTGATWSIIDNAYTNFVGKLDVRADAGLYITSTSHLLALQVSLTTILHSITNNGIISFDSRISRTSSSYDLRGISFTNNGEMYFGSSGESSSSTSLTSASWTNTGLLSFFQNQRTSGTVNLGVSMGSITNDGQIV
;
A
#
# COMPACT_ATOMS: atom_id res chain seq x y z
N MET A 1 43.90 -16.61 6.42
CA MET A 1 43.08 -15.52 7.01
C MET A 1 42.33 -14.71 5.95
N LYS A 2 42.98 -14.15 4.92
CA LYS A 2 42.31 -13.36 3.86
C LYS A 2 41.18 -14.10 3.12
N LEU A 3 41.35 -15.39 2.82
CA LEU A 3 40.32 -16.19 2.14
C LEU A 3 39.04 -16.34 3.00
N PHE A 4 39.20 -16.59 4.29
CA PHE A 4 38.08 -16.74 5.24
C PHE A 4 37.35 -15.41 5.43
N GLN A 5 38.09 -14.31 5.48
CA GLN A 5 37.54 -12.95 5.57
C GLN A 5 36.78 -12.57 4.29
N ASN A 6 37.31 -12.91 3.11
CA ASN A 6 36.63 -12.69 1.84
C ASN A 6 35.37 -13.55 1.69
N ILE A 7 35.39 -14.79 2.20
CA ILE A 7 34.20 -15.66 2.24
C ILE A 7 33.13 -15.07 3.18
N LEU A 8 33.50 -14.62 4.38
CA LEU A 8 32.60 -13.95 5.31
C LEU A 8 31.99 -12.67 4.73
N ILE A 9 32.81 -11.85 4.06
CA ILE A 9 32.35 -10.64 3.37
C ILE A 9 31.41 -11.01 2.22
N SER A 10 31.73 -12.04 1.43
CA SER A 10 30.88 -12.49 0.32
C SER A 10 29.55 -13.05 0.82
N ILE A 11 29.55 -13.84 1.90
CA ILE A 11 28.33 -14.33 2.55
C ILE A 11 27.52 -13.15 3.12
N ALA A 12 28.17 -12.18 3.76
CA ALA A 12 27.50 -10.98 4.27
C ALA A 12 26.88 -10.11 3.16
N LEU A 13 27.53 -9.98 2.01
CA LEU A 13 26.97 -9.32 0.82
C LEU A 13 25.82 -10.12 0.20
N LEU A 14 25.92 -11.46 0.17
CA LEU A 14 24.86 -12.33 -0.33
C LEU A 14 23.65 -12.40 0.62
N THR A 15 23.81 -12.11 1.92
CA THR A 15 22.69 -11.99 2.87
C THR A 15 21.87 -10.70 2.70
N GLN A 16 22.30 -9.78 1.83
CA GLN A 16 21.51 -8.59 1.47
C GLN A 16 20.50 -8.83 0.34
N LEU A 17 20.19 -10.09 0.02
CA LEU A 17 19.07 -10.42 -0.85
C LEU A 17 17.77 -9.99 -0.16
N ILE A 18 17.36 -8.75 -0.41
CA ILE A 18 16.03 -8.26 -0.09
C ILE A 18 15.07 -9.11 -0.93
N PHE A 19 14.35 -10.02 -0.28
CA PHE A 19 13.32 -10.80 -0.95
C PHE A 19 12.16 -9.89 -1.28
N ALA A 20 12.05 -9.48 -2.55
CA ALA A 20 10.85 -8.84 -3.05
C ALA A 20 9.74 -9.89 -3.24
N ILE A 21 8.50 -9.50 -2.96
CA ILE A 21 7.31 -10.25 -3.35
C ILE A 21 6.95 -9.85 -4.77
N GLU A 22 7.14 -10.78 -5.70
CA GLU A 22 6.88 -10.58 -7.13
C GLU A 22 5.58 -11.28 -7.54
N ILE A 23 4.62 -10.50 -8.05
CA ILE A 23 3.35 -11.00 -8.57
C ILE A 23 3.39 -10.87 -10.09
N ALA A 24 3.80 -11.95 -10.76
CA ALA A 24 3.87 -12.05 -12.22
C ALA A 24 2.59 -12.64 -12.85
N GLU A 25 1.73 -13.25 -12.04
CA GLU A 25 0.48 -13.86 -12.44
C GLU A 25 -0.62 -13.55 -11.43
N ASN A 26 -1.89 -13.75 -11.82
CA ASN A 26 -3.02 -13.50 -10.94
C ASN A 26 -2.94 -14.35 -9.68
N LYS A 27 -3.02 -13.69 -8.52
CA LYS A 27 -2.91 -14.32 -7.21
C LYS A 27 -4.06 -13.89 -6.31
N VAL A 28 -4.59 -14.84 -5.55
CA VAL A 28 -5.59 -14.57 -4.51
C VAL A 28 -5.11 -15.21 -3.21
N ASP A 29 -4.94 -14.38 -2.18
CA ASP A 29 -4.66 -14.83 -0.81
C ASP A 29 -5.86 -14.49 0.09
N ARG A 30 -6.09 -15.33 1.10
CA ARG A 30 -7.22 -15.19 2.04
C ARG A 30 -6.78 -15.33 3.49
N GLY A 31 -7.41 -14.54 4.36
CA GLY A 31 -7.14 -14.54 5.79
C GLY A 31 -5.84 -13.85 6.15
N SER A 32 -5.31 -14.18 7.33
CA SER A 32 -4.09 -13.55 7.86
C SER A 32 -2.87 -13.97 7.05
N ILE A 33 -2.33 -13.03 6.29
CA ILE A 33 -1.04 -13.17 5.60
C ILE A 33 -0.07 -12.11 6.10
N THR A 34 1.23 -12.41 6.04
CA THR A 34 2.26 -11.46 6.46
C THR A 34 3.00 -10.93 5.25
N LEU A 35 3.08 -9.60 5.16
CA LEU A 35 3.67 -8.85 4.05
C LEU A 35 4.96 -8.13 4.50
N ASN A 36 5.60 -8.67 5.53
CA ASN A 36 6.68 -8.01 6.27
C ASN A 36 8.08 -8.20 5.66
N LEU A 37 8.15 -8.62 4.40
CA LEU A 37 9.41 -8.93 3.73
C LEU A 37 9.49 -8.17 2.41
N GLY A 38 10.40 -7.20 2.39
CA GLY A 38 10.91 -6.55 1.18
C GLY A 38 9.89 -5.76 0.36
N ASP A 39 10.32 -5.44 -0.86
CA ASP A 39 9.53 -4.71 -1.85
C ASP A 39 8.41 -5.58 -2.40
N ILE A 40 7.33 -4.96 -2.86
CA ILE A 40 6.23 -5.62 -3.55
C ILE A 40 6.18 -5.07 -4.97
N ILE A 41 6.22 -5.98 -5.94
CA ILE A 41 6.14 -5.63 -7.36
C ILE A 41 5.00 -6.46 -7.97
N ILE A 42 4.02 -5.78 -8.55
CA ILE A 42 2.95 -6.42 -9.33
C ILE A 42 3.18 -6.06 -10.80
N TYR A 43 3.47 -7.08 -11.60
CA TYR A 43 3.82 -6.91 -13.01
C TYR A 43 2.58 -6.67 -13.87
N THR A 44 2.80 -6.05 -15.03
CA THR A 44 1.78 -5.80 -16.06
C THR A 44 1.02 -7.08 -16.41
N GLY A 45 -0.30 -6.99 -16.44
CA GLY A 45 -1.20 -8.12 -16.71
C GLY A 45 -1.50 -9.01 -15.49
N ALA A 46 -0.88 -8.76 -14.34
CA ALA A 46 -1.09 -9.53 -13.12
C ALA A 46 -1.92 -8.75 -12.09
N THR A 47 -2.66 -9.49 -11.28
CA THR A 47 -3.43 -8.94 -10.15
C THR A 47 -3.14 -9.69 -8.87
N TRP A 48 -3.13 -8.98 -7.75
CA TRP A 48 -3.09 -9.60 -6.43
C TRP A 48 -4.31 -9.17 -5.63
N SER A 49 -5.15 -10.14 -5.25
CA SER A 49 -6.25 -9.92 -4.33
C SER A 49 -5.93 -10.54 -2.96
N ILE A 50 -6.04 -9.73 -1.91
CA ILE A 50 -5.86 -10.14 -0.52
C ILE A 50 -7.18 -9.93 0.19
N ILE A 51 -7.83 -11.01 0.61
CA ILE A 51 -9.17 -10.96 1.17
C ILE A 51 -9.12 -11.33 2.65
N ASP A 52 -9.78 -10.54 3.49
CA ASP A 52 -9.87 -10.74 4.95
C ASP A 52 -8.52 -10.73 5.69
N ASN A 53 -7.55 -9.96 5.17
CA ASN A 53 -6.34 -9.63 5.91
C ASN A 53 -6.53 -8.28 6.63
N ALA A 54 -6.96 -8.31 7.89
CA ALA A 54 -7.31 -7.11 8.64
C ALA A 54 -6.11 -6.16 8.85
N TYR A 55 -4.89 -6.68 8.94
CA TYR A 55 -3.68 -5.90 9.15
C TYR A 55 -2.68 -6.16 8.01
N THR A 56 -2.48 -5.15 7.17
CA THR A 56 -1.50 -5.18 6.09
C THR A 56 -0.41 -4.16 6.35
N ASN A 57 0.83 -4.63 6.47
CA ASN A 57 1.98 -3.81 6.75
C ASN A 57 3.00 -3.98 5.62
N PHE A 58 3.21 -2.93 4.84
CA PHE A 58 4.22 -2.90 3.79
C PHE A 58 5.58 -2.46 4.37
N VAL A 59 6.64 -3.21 4.06
CA VAL A 59 8.02 -3.02 4.59
C VAL A 59 9.04 -2.61 3.50
N GLY A 60 8.62 -2.58 2.24
CA GLY A 60 9.46 -2.12 1.13
C GLY A 60 8.74 -1.14 0.23
N LYS A 61 9.30 -0.92 -0.96
CA LYS A 61 8.62 -0.23 -2.05
C LYS A 61 7.36 -1.00 -2.45
N LEU A 62 6.27 -0.30 -2.70
CA LEU A 62 5.10 -0.86 -3.40
C LEU A 62 5.09 -0.34 -4.84
N ASP A 63 5.25 -1.24 -5.81
CA ASP A 63 5.30 -0.95 -7.24
C ASP A 63 4.20 -1.72 -7.98
N VAL A 64 3.13 -1.02 -8.35
CA VAL A 64 2.03 -1.58 -9.16
C VAL A 64 2.17 -1.02 -10.57
N ARG A 65 2.53 -1.87 -11.52
CA ARG A 65 2.81 -1.46 -12.91
C ARG A 65 1.52 -1.15 -13.68
N ALA A 66 1.68 -0.60 -14.88
CA ALA A 66 0.56 -0.40 -15.80
C ALA A 66 -0.12 -1.73 -16.12
N ASP A 67 -1.44 -1.71 -16.28
CA ASP A 67 -2.31 -2.89 -16.47
C ASP A 67 -2.17 -3.96 -15.37
N ALA A 68 -1.76 -3.55 -14.15
CA ALA A 68 -1.67 -4.41 -12.98
C ALA A 68 -2.63 -3.95 -11.87
N GLY A 69 -2.89 -4.81 -10.88
CA GLY A 69 -3.81 -4.47 -9.80
C GLY A 69 -3.45 -5.06 -8.43
N LEU A 70 -3.60 -4.25 -7.38
CA LEU A 70 -3.61 -4.68 -5.98
C LEU A 70 -4.99 -4.42 -5.37
N TYR A 71 -5.61 -5.46 -4.83
CA TYR A 71 -6.91 -5.38 -4.18
C TYR A 71 -6.80 -5.94 -2.77
N ILE A 72 -7.14 -5.15 -1.76
CA ILE A 72 -7.26 -5.61 -0.37
C ILE A 72 -8.69 -5.36 0.08
N THR A 73 -9.40 -6.42 0.44
CA THR A 73 -10.83 -6.34 0.75
C THR A 73 -11.12 -7.02 2.08
N SER A 74 -11.88 -6.34 2.95
CA SER A 74 -12.51 -6.98 4.10
C SER A 74 -13.96 -7.33 3.78
N THR A 75 -14.31 -8.59 3.98
CA THR A 75 -15.70 -9.07 3.96
C THR A 75 -16.26 -9.20 5.39
N SER A 76 -15.47 -8.88 6.41
CA SER A 76 -15.86 -8.98 7.82
C SER A 76 -16.57 -7.71 8.30
N HIS A 77 -17.71 -7.90 8.98
CA HIS A 77 -18.39 -6.83 9.69
C HIS A 77 -17.64 -6.36 10.95
N LEU A 78 -16.77 -7.20 11.51
CA LEU A 78 -16.11 -6.94 12.79
C LEU A 78 -14.69 -6.38 12.62
N LEU A 79 -14.01 -6.76 11.54
CA LEU A 79 -12.61 -6.42 11.29
C LEU A 79 -12.50 -5.51 10.06
N ALA A 80 -12.27 -4.23 10.31
CA ALA A 80 -11.95 -3.26 9.27
C ALA A 80 -10.47 -3.34 8.87
N LEU A 81 -10.18 -2.97 7.62
CA LEU A 81 -8.82 -2.94 7.11
C LEU A 81 -7.98 -1.87 7.82
N GLN A 82 -6.80 -2.30 8.27
CA GLN A 82 -5.71 -1.48 8.76
C GLN A 82 -4.53 -1.71 7.80
N VAL A 83 -4.28 -0.76 6.90
CA VAL A 83 -3.19 -0.84 5.92
C VAL A 83 -2.15 0.20 6.27
N SER A 84 -0.89 -0.17 6.42
CA SER A 84 0.17 0.78 6.76
C SER A 84 1.48 0.56 5.99
N LEU A 85 2.25 1.64 5.84
CA LEU A 85 3.67 1.58 5.53
C LEU A 85 4.46 1.67 6.85
N THR A 86 5.31 0.68 7.12
CA THR A 86 5.96 0.52 8.43
C THR A 86 7.20 1.39 8.68
N THR A 87 7.67 2.11 7.66
CA THR A 87 8.89 2.92 7.69
C THR A 87 8.70 4.19 6.85
N ILE A 88 9.42 5.26 7.22
CA ILE A 88 9.41 6.53 6.49
C ILE A 88 10.23 6.49 5.19
N LEU A 89 10.98 5.41 4.95
CA LEU A 89 11.82 5.26 3.75
C LEU A 89 11.07 4.61 2.59
N HIS A 90 9.81 4.20 2.80
CA HIS A 90 9.02 3.54 1.77
C HIS A 90 8.59 4.47 0.65
N SER A 91 8.37 3.88 -0.52
CA SER A 91 7.81 4.56 -1.67
C SER A 91 6.63 3.77 -2.22
N ILE A 92 5.62 4.50 -2.71
CA ILE A 92 4.53 3.95 -3.50
C ILE A 92 4.67 4.49 -4.91
N THR A 93 4.65 3.59 -5.89
CA THR A 93 4.52 3.90 -7.30
C THR A 93 3.35 3.09 -7.85
N ASN A 94 2.27 3.78 -8.20
CA ASN A 94 1.09 3.17 -8.80
C ASN A 94 0.88 3.66 -10.22
N ASN A 95 0.99 2.75 -11.19
CA ASN A 95 0.62 2.96 -12.59
C ASN A 95 -0.60 2.10 -13.00
N GLY A 96 -1.12 1.29 -12.09
CA GLY A 96 -2.27 0.41 -12.28
C GLY A 96 -3.40 0.76 -11.32
N ILE A 97 -4.00 -0.25 -10.69
CA ILE A 97 -5.10 -0.06 -9.73
C ILE A 97 -4.66 -0.52 -8.34
N ILE A 98 -4.86 0.33 -7.32
CA ILE A 98 -4.78 -0.08 -5.91
C ILE A 98 -6.14 0.18 -5.27
N SER A 99 -6.77 -0.85 -4.71
CA SER A 99 -8.08 -0.72 -4.06
C SER A 99 -8.05 -1.32 -2.66
N PHE A 100 -8.40 -0.51 -1.67
CA PHE A 100 -8.64 -0.96 -0.31
C PHE A 100 -10.12 -0.81 0.00
N ASP A 101 -10.81 -1.92 0.18
CA ASP A 101 -12.26 -1.95 0.38
C ASP A 101 -12.61 -2.54 1.75
N SER A 102 -13.00 -1.66 2.68
CA SER A 102 -13.48 -2.01 4.00
C SER A 102 -14.94 -1.58 4.22
N ARG A 103 -15.72 -1.42 3.14
CA ARG A 103 -17.09 -0.86 3.17
C ARG A 103 -18.10 -1.67 3.98
N ILE A 104 -17.88 -2.98 4.13
CA ILE A 104 -18.76 -3.88 4.88
C ILE A 104 -18.48 -3.84 6.40
N SER A 105 -17.29 -3.40 6.81
CA SER A 105 -16.84 -3.44 8.20
C SER A 105 -17.45 -2.32 9.05
N ARG A 106 -18.01 -2.66 10.20
CA ARG A 106 -18.67 -1.70 11.11
C ARG A 106 -17.69 -0.94 12.01
N THR A 107 -16.43 -1.36 12.01
CA THR A 107 -15.34 -0.74 12.76
C THR A 107 -14.55 0.24 11.90
N SER A 108 -13.71 1.07 12.54
CA SER A 108 -12.90 2.09 11.87
C SER A 108 -11.83 1.44 10.98
N SER A 109 -11.81 1.81 9.69
CA SER A 109 -10.70 1.49 8.80
C SER A 109 -9.61 2.57 8.88
N SER A 110 -8.35 2.15 8.73
CA SER A 110 -7.22 3.06 8.67
C SER A 110 -6.31 2.71 7.50
N TYR A 111 -6.03 3.70 6.66
CA TYR A 111 -5.09 3.60 5.55
C TYR A 111 -3.95 4.58 5.79
N ASP A 112 -2.87 4.09 6.38
CA ASP A 112 -1.75 4.89 6.85
C ASP A 112 -0.49 4.70 6.00
N LEU A 113 -0.50 5.35 4.82
CA LEU A 113 0.55 5.23 3.82
C LEU A 113 1.49 6.43 3.90
N ARG A 114 2.40 6.39 4.88
CA ARG A 114 3.46 7.40 5.03
C ARG A 114 4.79 6.91 4.49
N GLY A 115 5.49 7.74 3.74
CA GLY A 115 6.75 7.35 3.12
C GLY A 115 7.63 8.53 2.66
N ILE A 116 8.66 8.22 1.90
CA ILE A 116 9.55 9.21 1.30
C ILE A 116 8.98 9.74 -0.02
N SER A 117 8.34 8.87 -0.81
CA SER A 117 7.71 9.27 -2.07
C SER A 117 6.37 8.57 -2.30
N PHE A 118 5.45 9.30 -2.90
CA PHE A 118 4.16 8.82 -3.37
C PHE A 118 3.96 9.32 -4.79
N THR A 119 3.82 8.37 -5.73
CA THR A 119 3.49 8.64 -7.13
C THR A 119 2.29 7.81 -7.54
N ASN A 120 1.19 8.47 -7.88
CA ASN A 120 0.01 7.83 -8.46
C ASN A 120 -0.27 8.35 -9.88
N ASN A 121 -0.09 7.48 -10.87
CA ASN A 121 -0.45 7.71 -12.27
C ASN A 121 -1.68 6.89 -12.69
N GLY A 122 -2.01 5.84 -11.94
CA GLY A 122 -3.20 5.02 -12.16
C GLY A 122 -4.35 5.42 -11.23
N GLU A 123 -5.00 4.44 -10.62
CA GLU A 123 -6.19 4.65 -9.79
C GLU A 123 -5.97 4.09 -8.38
N MET A 124 -6.32 4.87 -7.37
CA MET A 124 -6.40 4.40 -5.99
C MET A 124 -7.80 4.62 -5.39
N TYR A 125 -8.33 3.57 -4.76
CA TYR A 125 -9.64 3.57 -4.13
C TYR A 125 -9.53 3.24 -2.65
N PHE A 126 -10.15 4.07 -1.82
CA PHE A 126 -10.18 3.94 -0.37
C PHE A 126 -11.63 3.88 0.10
N GLY A 127 -12.15 2.67 0.25
CA GLY A 127 -13.52 2.42 0.69
C GLY A 127 -13.59 2.18 2.20
N SER A 128 -14.48 2.88 2.90
CA SER A 128 -14.85 2.58 4.28
C SER A 128 -16.37 2.53 4.46
N SER A 129 -16.84 1.95 5.56
CA SER A 129 -18.28 1.90 5.83
C SER A 129 -18.83 3.27 6.19
N GLY A 130 -18.09 4.01 7.00
CA GLY A 130 -18.60 5.22 7.65
C GLY A 130 -19.51 4.94 8.84
N GLU A 131 -19.59 3.70 9.36
CA GLU A 131 -20.24 3.43 10.66
C GLU A 131 -19.42 3.96 11.84
N SER A 132 -18.10 4.02 11.68
CA SER A 132 -17.16 4.61 12.62
C SER A 132 -16.21 5.54 11.87
N SER A 133 -15.58 6.47 12.60
CA SER A 133 -14.63 7.41 12.00
C SER A 133 -13.44 6.69 11.38
N SER A 134 -13.21 6.86 10.08
CA SER A 134 -12.06 6.28 9.36
C SER A 134 -11.02 7.35 9.04
N SER A 135 -9.77 6.92 8.83
CA SER A 135 -8.67 7.81 8.42
C SER A 135 -7.93 7.28 7.22
N THR A 136 -7.57 8.19 6.31
CA THR A 136 -6.60 7.93 5.24
C THR A 136 -5.49 8.96 5.31
N SER A 137 -4.24 8.51 5.28
CA SER A 137 -3.05 9.36 5.26
C SER A 137 -2.16 8.92 4.11
N LEU A 138 -2.05 9.75 3.09
CA LEU A 138 -1.11 9.61 1.98
C LEU A 138 -0.04 10.68 2.14
N THR A 139 0.87 10.50 3.10
CA THR A 139 1.79 11.56 3.52
C THR A 139 3.22 11.19 3.17
N SER A 140 3.76 11.81 2.12
CA SER A 140 5.13 11.58 1.67
C SER A 140 5.85 12.90 1.44
N ALA A 141 7.18 12.88 1.58
CA ALA A 141 8.02 14.07 1.35
C ALA A 141 7.97 14.53 -0.11
N SER A 142 8.00 13.58 -1.05
CA SER A 142 7.65 13.80 -2.46
C SER A 142 6.25 13.23 -2.72
N TRP A 143 5.36 14.06 -3.28
CA TRP A 143 3.96 13.67 -3.48
C TRP A 143 3.49 14.13 -4.86
N THR A 144 3.11 13.17 -5.70
CA THR A 144 2.60 13.42 -7.05
C THR A 144 1.40 12.53 -7.37
N ASN A 145 0.35 13.15 -7.89
CA ASN A 145 -0.81 12.46 -8.45
C ASN A 145 -1.12 13.00 -9.86
N THR A 146 -1.08 12.14 -10.87
CA THR A 146 -1.57 12.43 -12.24
C THR A 146 -2.81 11.59 -12.59
N GLY A 147 -3.10 10.56 -11.78
CA GLY A 147 -4.28 9.69 -11.95
C GLY A 147 -5.43 10.03 -11.01
N LEU A 148 -6.15 9.00 -10.54
CA LEU A 148 -7.32 9.14 -9.66
C LEU A 148 -7.00 8.71 -8.23
N LEU A 149 -7.41 9.54 -7.26
CA LEU A 149 -7.58 9.16 -5.86
C LEU A 149 -9.07 9.28 -5.52
N SER A 150 -9.68 8.20 -5.07
CA SER A 150 -11.09 8.18 -4.67
C SER A 150 -11.24 7.72 -3.22
N PHE A 151 -11.86 8.56 -2.40
CA PHE A 151 -12.16 8.32 -1.00
C PHE A 151 -13.66 8.19 -0.82
N PHE A 152 -14.13 7.02 -0.40
CA PHE A 152 -15.54 6.72 -0.37
C PHE A 152 -15.98 6.16 0.98
N GLN A 153 -17.14 6.60 1.45
CA GLN A 153 -17.82 6.06 2.63
C GLN A 153 -19.26 5.68 2.27
N ASN A 154 -19.74 4.50 2.68
CA ASN A 154 -21.14 4.08 2.43
C ASN A 154 -22.15 5.03 3.10
N GLN A 155 -21.79 5.60 4.24
CA GLN A 155 -22.58 6.60 4.93
C GLN A 155 -21.71 7.73 5.46
N ARG A 156 -22.30 8.91 5.64
CA ARG A 156 -21.60 10.09 6.13
C ARG A 156 -21.27 9.93 7.61
N THR A 157 -20.01 10.08 7.96
CA THR A 157 -19.52 10.18 9.34
C THR A 157 -18.35 11.16 9.42
N SER A 158 -17.75 11.30 10.60
CA SER A 158 -16.45 11.97 10.71
C SER A 158 -15.36 11.13 10.03
N GLY A 159 -14.46 11.75 9.30
CA GLY A 159 -13.33 11.06 8.69
C GLY A 159 -12.26 12.05 8.31
N THR A 160 -11.02 11.57 8.20
CA THR A 160 -9.89 12.42 7.83
C THR A 160 -9.18 11.86 6.62
N VAL A 161 -8.85 12.75 5.68
CA VAL A 161 -7.95 12.48 4.57
C VAL A 161 -6.80 13.46 4.69
N ASN A 162 -5.59 12.95 4.96
CA ASN A 162 -4.38 13.74 5.05
C ASN A 162 -3.52 13.47 3.82
N LEU A 163 -3.20 14.50 3.05
CA LEU A 163 -2.38 14.41 1.84
C LEU A 163 -1.11 15.22 2.02
N GLY A 164 0.04 14.64 1.63
CA GLY A 164 1.35 15.28 1.78
C GLY A 164 1.78 15.46 3.23
N VAL A 165 2.97 16.03 3.42
CA VAL A 165 3.52 16.36 4.74
C VAL A 165 3.35 17.85 5.03
N SER A 166 3.31 18.21 6.31
CA SER A 166 3.30 19.63 6.72
C SER A 166 4.50 20.36 6.12
N MET A 167 4.27 21.57 5.59
CA MET A 167 5.27 22.38 4.89
C MET A 167 5.87 21.73 3.63
N GLY A 168 5.33 20.58 3.18
CA GLY A 168 5.71 19.94 1.93
C GLY A 168 4.91 20.47 0.74
N SER A 169 5.37 20.14 -0.46
CA SER A 169 4.66 20.45 -1.71
C SER A 169 3.91 19.23 -2.22
N ILE A 170 2.76 19.47 -2.82
CA ILE A 170 1.94 18.49 -3.51
C ILE A 170 1.86 18.89 -4.98
N THR A 171 2.15 17.96 -5.88
CA THR A 171 1.83 18.09 -7.31
C THR A 171 0.61 17.23 -7.61
N ASN A 172 -0.50 17.85 -8.01
CA ASN A 172 -1.71 17.14 -8.43
C ASN A 172 -2.17 17.64 -9.81
N ASP A 173 -1.92 16.82 -10.82
CA ASP A 173 -2.40 17.00 -12.19
C ASP A 173 -3.51 15.99 -12.55
N GLY A 174 -3.94 15.19 -11.57
CA GLY A 174 -5.04 14.23 -11.67
C GLY A 174 -6.28 14.64 -10.89
N GLN A 175 -7.11 13.64 -10.55
CA GLN A 175 -8.38 13.82 -9.85
C GLN A 175 -8.32 13.30 -8.40
N ILE A 176 -8.96 14.03 -7.49
CA ILE A 176 -9.16 13.66 -6.08
C ILE A 176 -10.64 13.85 -5.77
N VAL A 177 -11.36 12.77 -5.42
CA VAL A 177 -12.81 12.77 -5.14
C VAL A 177 -13.22 11.97 -3.92
#